data_AF-A0A850M2S2-F1
#
_entry.id   AF-A0A850M2S2-F1
#
_cell.length_a   1.000
_cell.length_b   1.000
_cell.length_c   1.000
_cell.angle_alpha   90.00
_cell.angle_beta   90.00
_cell.angle_gamma   90.00
#
_symmetry.space_group_name_H-M   'P 1'
#
loop_
_entity.id
_entity.type
_entity.pdbx_description
1 polymer ?
#
loop_
_entity_poly.entity_id
_entity_poly.type
_entity_poly.pdbx_seq_one_letter_code
_entity_poly.pdbx_strand_id
1 'polypeptide(L)'
;MFKAKTQEETELVNEVTKEVSQIFLDTINIRQILIFHKITGTTLVSKSFVKAETDPDLISGFITAISAFEKELVGIAGGLEELKYKFIRFLLDIRELSTACILVAGDYAPSSKLRKNVSEFHERFELEFRSDLEKFDGYVKPYRNIAHLLEDHFEISLFDSHRLLPKKYHSNLIKIIPVPKEQINEIRKLPKDQVEITIDNIIKSE
;
A
#
# COMPACT_ATOMS: atom_id res chain seq x y z
N MET A 1 42.94 4.56 -5.50
CA MET A 1 42.83 3.28 -6.20
C MET A 1 41.49 2.65 -5.81
N PHE A 2 40.44 2.89 -6.57
CA PHE A 2 39.11 2.29 -6.32
C PHE A 2 39.17 0.83 -6.78
N LYS A 3 39.02 -0.13 -5.87
CA LYS A 3 38.84 -1.54 -6.25
C LYS A 3 37.50 -1.63 -7.00
N ALA A 4 37.55 -2.14 -8.24
CA ALA A 4 36.35 -2.49 -8.97
C ALA A 4 35.58 -3.55 -8.15
N LYS A 5 34.28 -3.32 -7.93
CA LYS A 5 33.40 -4.31 -7.32
C LYS A 5 33.37 -5.56 -8.19
N THR A 6 33.32 -6.73 -7.57
CA THR A 6 33.15 -7.99 -8.29
C THR A 6 31.79 -8.02 -8.99
N GLN A 7 31.68 -8.80 -10.06
CA GLN A 7 30.45 -8.92 -10.86
C GLN A 7 29.26 -9.39 -10.01
N GLU A 8 29.53 -10.29 -9.07
CA GLU A 8 28.59 -10.79 -8.05
C GLU A 8 28.09 -9.70 -7.10
N GLU A 9 28.98 -8.81 -6.63
CA GLU A 9 28.60 -7.66 -5.80
C GLU A 9 27.77 -6.62 -6.56
N THR A 10 27.93 -6.55 -7.88
CA THR A 10 27.18 -5.62 -8.73
C THR A 10 25.78 -6.16 -9.03
N GLU A 11 25.66 -7.46 -9.27
CA GLU A 11 24.37 -8.15 -9.46
C GLU A 11 23.51 -8.08 -8.18
N LEU A 12 24.09 -8.38 -7.02
CA LEU A 12 23.40 -8.29 -5.73
C LEU A 12 22.89 -6.87 -5.44
N VAL A 13 23.70 -5.84 -5.70
CA VAL A 13 23.30 -4.44 -5.50
C VAL A 13 22.16 -4.06 -6.44
N ASN A 14 22.18 -4.52 -7.68
CA ASN A 14 21.12 -4.25 -8.65
C ASN A 14 19.80 -4.93 -8.25
N GLU A 15 19.86 -6.16 -7.76
CA GLU A 15 18.69 -6.91 -7.28
C GLU A 15 18.04 -6.23 -6.07
N VAL A 16 18.84 -5.88 -5.06
CA VAL A 16 18.37 -5.15 -3.88
C VAL A 16 17.79 -3.79 -4.26
N THR A 17 18.44 -3.06 -5.18
CA THR A 17 17.95 -1.74 -5.62
C THR A 17 16.60 -1.86 -6.33
N LYS A 18 16.41 -2.90 -7.14
CA LYS A 18 15.15 -3.17 -7.83
C LYS A 18 14.02 -3.52 -6.85
N GLU A 19 14.31 -4.35 -5.85
CA GLU A 19 13.35 -4.73 -4.83
C GLU A 19 12.90 -3.51 -4.00
N VAL A 20 13.86 -2.70 -3.53
CA VAL A 20 13.57 -1.47 -2.78
C VAL A 20 12.77 -0.48 -3.62
N SER A 21 13.12 -0.33 -4.89
CA SER A 21 12.38 0.55 -5.82
C SER A 21 10.94 0.08 -6.00
N GLN A 22 10.72 -1.24 -6.09
CA GLN A 22 9.38 -1.79 -6.25
C GLN A 22 8.53 -1.61 -5.00
N ILE A 23 9.09 -1.83 -3.81
CA ILE A 23 8.38 -1.57 -2.53
C ILE A 23 7.99 -0.10 -2.44
N PHE A 24 8.91 0.81 -2.78
CA PHE A 24 8.63 2.23 -2.80
C PHE A 24 7.50 2.58 -3.78
N LEU A 25 7.58 2.07 -5.02
CA LEU A 25 6.53 2.25 -6.03
C LEU A 25 5.20 1.69 -5.56
N ASP A 26 5.19 0.53 -4.92
CA ASP A 26 4.00 -0.09 -4.37
C ASP A 26 3.35 0.84 -3.34
N THR A 27 4.12 1.28 -2.34
CA THR A 27 3.62 2.16 -1.28
C THR A 27 3.06 3.45 -1.87
N ILE A 28 3.84 4.27 -2.57
CA ILE A 28 3.40 5.62 -3.02
C ILE A 28 2.16 5.63 -3.92
N ASN A 29 1.82 4.49 -4.52
CA ASN A 29 0.74 4.34 -5.47
C ASN A 29 -0.50 3.67 -4.88
N ILE A 30 -0.49 3.28 -3.61
CA ILE A 30 -1.71 2.94 -2.88
C ILE A 30 -2.57 4.20 -2.79
N ARG A 31 -3.82 4.07 -3.21
CA ARG A 31 -4.82 5.16 -3.24
C ARG A 31 -5.86 4.98 -2.16
N GLN A 32 -6.34 3.76 -1.97
CA GLN A 32 -7.38 3.45 -1.01
C GLN A 32 -7.24 2.02 -0.51
N ILE A 33 -7.55 1.83 0.78
CA ILE A 33 -7.66 0.52 1.43
C ILE A 33 -9.09 0.37 1.91
N LEU A 34 -9.70 -0.75 1.54
CA LEU A 34 -11.09 -1.08 1.82
C LEU A 34 -11.17 -2.45 2.49
N ILE A 35 -12.07 -2.59 3.45
CA ILE A 35 -12.55 -3.90 3.89
C ILE A 35 -14.07 -3.84 3.89
N PHE A 36 -14.70 -4.85 3.32
CA PHE A 36 -16.15 -4.97 3.30
C PHE A 36 -16.58 -6.38 3.68
N HIS A 37 -17.78 -6.46 4.26
CA HIS A 37 -18.36 -7.72 4.68
C HIS A 37 -18.69 -8.56 3.44
N LYS A 38 -18.28 -9.84 3.44
CA LYS A 38 -18.30 -10.69 2.24
C LYS A 38 -19.71 -10.90 1.69
N ILE A 39 -20.68 -11.10 2.59
CA ILE A 39 -22.05 -11.47 2.20
C ILE A 39 -22.86 -10.25 1.79
N THR A 40 -22.80 -9.17 2.57
CA THR A 40 -23.64 -7.99 2.36
C THR A 40 -22.99 -6.95 1.47
N GLY A 41 -21.68 -7.02 1.22
CA GLY A 41 -20.91 -5.99 0.53
C GLY A 41 -20.77 -4.69 1.33
N THR A 42 -21.21 -4.66 2.60
CA THR A 42 -21.19 -3.45 3.42
C THR A 42 -19.75 -3.05 3.74
N THR A 43 -19.40 -1.79 3.44
CA THR A 43 -18.08 -1.24 3.79
C THR A 43 -17.89 -1.20 5.30
N LEU A 44 -16.90 -1.93 5.80
CA LEU A 44 -16.49 -1.95 7.21
C LEU A 44 -15.41 -0.90 7.48
N VAL A 45 -14.46 -0.81 6.54
CA VAL A 45 -13.29 0.07 6.59
C VAL A 45 -13.14 0.75 5.24
N SER A 46 -12.88 2.05 5.27
CA SER A 46 -12.38 2.80 4.11
C SER A 46 -11.34 3.81 4.57
N LYS A 47 -10.13 3.68 4.03
CA LYS A 47 -9.04 4.64 4.23
C LYS A 47 -8.54 5.10 2.87
N SER A 48 -8.79 6.37 2.54
CA SER A 48 -8.21 7.03 1.37
C SER A 48 -6.89 7.70 1.71
N PHE A 49 -5.93 7.62 0.80
CA PHE A 49 -4.63 8.32 0.83
C PHE A 49 -4.56 9.43 -0.23
N VAL A 50 -5.62 9.63 -1.00
CA VAL A 50 -5.71 10.68 -2.02
C VAL A 50 -6.94 11.55 -1.84
N LYS A 51 -6.85 12.80 -2.29
CA LYS A 51 -7.95 13.79 -2.20
C LYS A 51 -9.16 13.44 -3.09
N ALA A 52 -8.92 12.75 -4.20
CA ALA A 52 -9.99 12.26 -5.06
C ALA A 52 -10.55 10.97 -4.46
N GLU A 53 -11.58 11.09 -3.65
CA GLU A 53 -12.20 9.96 -2.98
C GLU A 53 -13.12 9.20 -3.95
N THR A 54 -12.84 7.91 -4.11
CA THR A 54 -13.78 6.96 -4.71
C THR A 54 -14.77 6.49 -3.66
N ASP A 55 -16.05 6.37 -4.07
CA ASP A 55 -17.11 5.89 -3.19
C ASP A 55 -16.84 4.42 -2.81
N PRO A 56 -16.55 4.13 -1.53
CA PRO A 56 -16.22 2.78 -1.09
C PRO A 56 -17.40 1.81 -1.25
N ASP A 57 -18.64 2.28 -1.11
CA ASP A 57 -19.83 1.44 -1.23
C ASP A 57 -20.10 1.06 -2.69
N LEU A 58 -19.74 1.94 -3.64
CA LEU A 58 -19.78 1.61 -5.06
C LEU A 58 -18.74 0.53 -5.41
N ILE A 59 -17.51 0.66 -4.88
CA ILE A 59 -16.45 -0.32 -5.11
C ILE A 59 -16.81 -1.67 -4.50
N SER A 60 -17.24 -1.70 -3.24
CA SER A 60 -17.59 -2.94 -2.55
C SER A 60 -18.77 -3.63 -3.23
N GLY A 61 -19.84 -2.89 -3.56
CA GLY A 61 -21.00 -3.42 -4.26
C GLY A 61 -20.65 -4.02 -5.62
N PHE A 62 -19.78 -3.35 -6.38
CA PHE A 62 -19.30 -3.85 -7.67
C PHE A 62 -18.49 -5.15 -7.54
N ILE A 63 -17.53 -5.20 -6.60
CA ILE A 63 -16.70 -6.40 -6.39
C ILE A 63 -17.58 -7.56 -5.89
N THR A 64 -18.46 -7.32 -4.92
CA THR A 64 -19.38 -8.35 -4.40
C THR A 64 -20.27 -8.91 -5.51
N ALA A 65 -20.80 -8.06 -6.40
CA ALA A 65 -21.60 -8.51 -7.53
C ALA A 65 -20.78 -9.38 -8.52
N ILE A 66 -19.54 -8.98 -8.84
CA ILE A 66 -18.66 -9.78 -9.69
C ILE A 66 -18.35 -11.13 -9.05
N SER A 67 -18.00 -11.16 -7.75
CA SER A 67 -17.71 -12.41 -7.05
C SER A 67 -18.94 -13.34 -6.97
N ALA A 68 -20.14 -12.78 -6.84
CA ALA A 68 -21.37 -13.56 -6.89
C ALA A 68 -21.60 -14.17 -8.29
N PHE A 69 -21.38 -13.39 -9.34
CA PHE A 69 -21.49 -13.85 -10.72
C PHE A 69 -20.47 -14.94 -11.07
N GLU A 70 -19.21 -14.79 -10.63
CA GLU A 70 -18.18 -15.81 -10.82
C GLU A 70 -18.57 -17.13 -10.16
N LYS A 71 -19.10 -17.08 -8.93
CA LYS A 71 -19.59 -18.26 -8.20
C LYS A 71 -20.72 -18.97 -8.96
N GLU A 72 -21.62 -18.23 -9.58
CA GLU A 72 -22.71 -18.79 -10.39
C GLU A 72 -22.20 -19.47 -11.68
N LEU A 73 -21.23 -18.86 -12.35
CA LEU A 73 -20.70 -19.38 -13.62
C LEU A 73 -19.79 -20.60 -13.45
N VAL A 74 -18.88 -20.54 -12.48
CA VAL A 74 -17.78 -21.52 -12.35
C VAL A 74 -18.14 -22.60 -11.32
N GLY A 75 -19.17 -22.40 -10.50
CA GLY A 75 -19.62 -23.34 -9.47
C GLY A 75 -18.64 -23.52 -8.30
N ILE A 76 -17.45 -22.95 -8.41
CA ILE A 76 -16.39 -22.91 -7.41
C ILE A 76 -16.05 -21.42 -7.27
N ALA A 77 -15.90 -20.93 -6.04
CA ALA A 77 -15.41 -19.58 -5.79
C ALA A 77 -13.92 -19.53 -6.19
N GLY A 78 -13.65 -19.33 -7.49
CA GLY A 78 -12.35 -18.91 -7.98
C GLY A 78 -12.03 -17.58 -7.33
N GLY A 79 -10.87 -17.51 -6.67
CA GLY A 79 -10.44 -16.31 -5.97
C GLY A 79 -10.15 -15.22 -6.96
N LEU A 80 -11.08 -14.28 -7.14
CA LEU A 80 -10.79 -13.02 -7.79
C LEU A 80 -9.71 -12.30 -6.97
N GLU A 81 -8.45 -12.45 -7.37
CA GLU A 81 -7.27 -11.87 -6.70
C GLU A 81 -6.93 -10.48 -7.22
N GLU A 82 -7.27 -10.18 -8.49
CA GLU A 82 -6.96 -8.89 -9.10
C GLU A 82 -7.98 -8.49 -10.16
N LEU A 83 -8.40 -7.22 -10.12
CA LEU A 83 -9.10 -6.54 -11.22
C LEU A 83 -8.22 -5.42 -11.76
N LYS A 84 -7.94 -5.43 -13.07
CA LYS A 84 -7.19 -4.35 -13.75
C LYS A 84 -8.08 -3.60 -14.72
N TYR A 85 -8.15 -2.28 -14.58
CA TYR A 85 -8.76 -1.39 -15.54
C TYR A 85 -7.81 -0.22 -15.86
N LYS A 86 -7.25 -0.20 -17.08
CA LYS A 86 -6.22 0.77 -17.49
C LYS A 86 -5.04 0.78 -16.50
N PHE A 87 -4.78 1.92 -15.86
CA PHE A 87 -3.74 2.14 -14.86
C PHE A 87 -4.23 1.90 -13.42
N ILE A 88 -5.46 1.40 -13.24
CA ILE A 88 -6.04 1.12 -11.92
C ILE A 88 -6.04 -0.39 -11.71
N ARG A 89 -5.59 -0.82 -10.54
CA ARG A 89 -5.64 -2.21 -10.10
C ARG A 89 -6.31 -2.29 -8.73
N PHE A 90 -7.20 -3.26 -8.58
CA PHE A 90 -7.76 -3.66 -7.30
C PHE A 90 -7.11 -4.99 -6.93
N LEU A 91 -6.34 -4.99 -5.85
CA LEU A 91 -5.81 -6.21 -5.25
C LEU A 91 -6.81 -6.71 -4.22
N LEU A 92 -7.25 -7.95 -4.39
CA LEU A 92 -8.33 -8.53 -3.63
C LEU A 92 -7.83 -9.74 -2.85
N ASP A 93 -8.20 -9.79 -1.57
CA ASP A 93 -8.03 -10.96 -0.73
C ASP A 93 -9.41 -11.28 -0.16
N ILE A 94 -10.03 -12.36 -0.65
CA ILE A 94 -11.40 -12.78 -0.29
C ILE A 94 -11.28 -13.91 0.72
N ARG A 95 -11.82 -13.72 1.94
CA ARG A 95 -11.75 -14.71 3.03
C ARG A 95 -13.12 -15.18 3.46
N GLU A 96 -13.27 -15.72 4.67
CA GLU A 96 -14.48 -16.38 5.13
C GLU A 96 -15.61 -15.37 5.35
N LEU A 97 -15.31 -14.27 6.03
CA LEU A 97 -16.24 -13.29 6.58
C LEU A 97 -16.12 -11.91 5.91
N SER A 98 -14.94 -11.56 5.39
CA SER A 98 -14.68 -10.27 4.75
C SER A 98 -13.87 -10.39 3.47
N THR A 99 -13.81 -9.27 2.74
CA THR A 99 -12.93 -9.07 1.59
C THR A 99 -12.12 -7.81 1.82
N ALA A 100 -10.79 -7.91 1.71
CA ALA A 100 -9.90 -6.77 1.64
C ALA A 100 -9.65 -6.38 0.19
N CYS A 101 -9.66 -5.06 -0.07
CA CYS A 101 -9.42 -4.50 -1.39
C CYS A 101 -8.44 -3.32 -1.30
N ILE A 102 -7.31 -3.41 -2.00
CA ILE A 102 -6.34 -2.33 -2.12
C ILE A 102 -6.38 -1.75 -3.52
N LEU A 103 -6.71 -0.46 -3.61
CA LEU A 103 -6.68 0.30 -4.83
C LEU A 103 -5.27 0.84 -5.08
N VAL A 104 -4.68 0.41 -6.18
CA VAL A 104 -3.33 0.82 -6.62
C VAL A 104 -3.46 1.51 -7.98
N ALA A 105 -2.80 2.65 -8.15
CA ALA A 105 -2.77 3.35 -9.44
C ALA A 105 -1.35 3.44 -9.99
N GLY A 106 -1.17 3.01 -11.24
CA GLY A 106 0.08 3.07 -11.97
C GLY A 106 0.14 1.97 -13.03
N ASP A 107 1.02 2.16 -14.02
CA ASP A 107 1.29 1.14 -15.03
C ASP A 107 2.48 0.26 -14.62
N TYR A 108 2.32 -0.41 -13.49
CA TYR A 108 3.27 -1.41 -13.00
C TYR A 108 2.51 -2.59 -12.39
N ALA A 109 3.19 -3.71 -12.17
CA ALA A 109 2.62 -4.86 -11.49
C ALA A 109 2.95 -4.77 -9.99
N PRO A 110 1.94 -4.81 -9.09
CA PRO A 110 2.18 -4.85 -7.66
C PRO A 110 3.10 -5.99 -7.26
N SER A 111 4.07 -5.72 -6.37
CA SER A 111 5.03 -6.73 -5.95
C SER A 111 4.37 -7.88 -5.20
N SER A 112 5.07 -9.00 -5.16
CA SER A 112 4.73 -10.13 -4.27
C SER A 112 4.69 -9.70 -2.80
N LYS A 113 5.53 -8.74 -2.40
CA LYS A 113 5.57 -8.21 -1.04
C LYS A 113 4.28 -7.45 -0.70
N LEU A 114 3.81 -6.57 -1.58
CA LEU A 114 2.53 -5.88 -1.38
C LEU A 114 1.37 -6.88 -1.30
N ARG A 115 1.28 -7.84 -2.22
CA ARG A 115 0.24 -8.89 -2.18
C ARG A 115 0.27 -9.68 -0.89
N LYS A 116 1.45 -10.07 -0.42
CA LYS A 116 1.64 -10.75 0.87
C LYS A 116 1.17 -9.86 2.02
N ASN A 117 1.54 -8.58 2.02
CA ASN A 117 1.09 -7.63 3.04
C ASN A 117 -0.44 -7.47 3.04
N VAL A 118 -1.11 -7.48 1.88
CA VAL A 118 -2.59 -7.47 1.80
C VAL A 118 -3.18 -8.69 2.48
N SER A 119 -2.65 -9.87 2.17
CA SER A 119 -3.17 -11.12 2.72
C SER A 119 -2.94 -11.22 4.23
N GLU A 120 -1.74 -10.87 4.71
CA GLU A 120 -1.40 -10.85 6.15
C GLU A 120 -2.24 -9.81 6.92
N PHE A 121 -2.42 -8.61 6.34
CA PHE A 121 -3.28 -7.57 6.89
C PHE A 121 -4.73 -8.06 7.05
N HIS A 122 -5.28 -8.67 6.01
CA HIS A 122 -6.65 -9.13 6.01
C HIS A 122 -6.86 -10.31 6.97
N GLU A 123 -5.90 -11.24 7.05
CA GLU A 123 -5.92 -12.32 8.04
C GLU A 123 -5.96 -11.75 9.46
N ARG A 124 -5.08 -10.79 9.78
CA ARG A 124 -5.06 -10.16 11.11
C ARG A 124 -6.35 -9.40 11.40
N PHE A 125 -6.93 -8.71 10.42
CA PHE A 125 -8.21 -8.05 10.58
C PHE A 125 -9.33 -9.06 10.91
N GLU A 126 -9.44 -10.14 10.13
CA GLU A 126 -10.50 -11.12 10.32
C GLU A 126 -10.35 -11.87 11.66
N LEU A 127 -9.12 -12.12 12.10
CA LEU A 127 -8.83 -12.66 13.43
C LEU A 127 -9.20 -11.69 14.56
N GLU A 128 -8.83 -10.41 14.44
CA GLU A 128 -9.09 -9.38 15.45
C GLU A 128 -10.60 -9.12 15.63
N PHE A 129 -11.36 -9.12 14.54
CA PHE A 129 -12.78 -8.77 14.53
C PHE A 129 -13.71 -9.97 14.32
N ARG A 130 -13.22 -11.21 14.44
CA ARG A 130 -13.98 -12.43 14.11
C ARG A 130 -15.36 -12.48 14.75
N SER A 131 -15.43 -12.19 16.06
CA SER A 131 -16.67 -12.25 16.82
C SER A 131 -17.74 -11.27 16.33
N ASP A 132 -17.30 -10.09 15.87
CA ASP A 132 -18.18 -9.03 15.39
C ASP A 132 -18.62 -9.31 13.95
N LEU A 133 -17.71 -9.85 13.13
CA LEU A 133 -17.97 -10.27 11.75
C LEU A 133 -18.97 -11.43 11.67
N GLU A 134 -18.83 -12.46 12.52
CA GLU A 134 -19.77 -13.60 12.57
C GLU A 134 -21.18 -13.19 12.99
N LYS A 135 -21.32 -12.11 13.76
CA LYS A 135 -22.59 -11.57 14.26
C LYS A 135 -22.97 -10.25 13.58
N PHE A 136 -22.47 -10.03 12.38
CA PHE A 136 -22.64 -8.77 11.69
C PHE A 136 -24.13 -8.42 11.50
N ASP A 137 -24.55 -7.31 12.10
CA ASP A 137 -25.92 -6.80 12.11
C ASP A 137 -26.06 -5.48 11.32
N GLY A 138 -25.01 -5.10 10.58
CA GLY A 138 -24.91 -3.81 9.90
C GLY A 138 -24.17 -2.73 10.69
N TYR A 139 -23.82 -2.96 11.96
CA TYR A 139 -23.11 -1.98 12.77
C TYR A 139 -21.61 -1.94 12.46
N VAL A 140 -21.15 -0.88 11.78
CA VAL A 140 -19.77 -0.77 11.27
C VAL A 140 -18.78 -0.06 12.20
N LYS A 141 -19.24 0.54 13.31
CA LYS A 141 -18.33 1.31 14.20
C LYS A 141 -17.18 0.48 14.83
N PRO A 142 -17.34 -0.81 15.18
CA PRO A 142 -16.26 -1.60 15.80
C PRO A 142 -15.00 -1.65 14.93
N TYR A 143 -15.16 -1.67 13.60
CA TYR A 143 -14.07 -1.84 12.64
C TYR A 143 -13.30 -0.55 12.32
N ARG A 144 -13.66 0.60 12.90
CA ARG A 144 -13.07 1.89 12.50
C ARG A 144 -11.65 2.13 13.02
N ASN A 145 -11.27 1.47 14.11
CA ASN A 145 -9.95 1.67 14.72
C ASN A 145 -8.95 0.60 14.28
N ILE A 146 -8.47 0.71 13.04
CA ILE A 146 -7.50 -0.23 12.46
C ILE A 146 -6.16 0.43 12.10
N ALA A 147 -5.90 1.62 12.63
CA ALA A 147 -4.69 2.38 12.29
C ALA A 147 -3.41 1.59 12.60
N HIS A 148 -3.40 0.80 13.68
CA HIS A 148 -2.29 -0.10 14.02
C HIS A 148 -2.09 -1.20 12.97
N LEU A 149 -3.18 -1.84 12.51
CA LEU A 149 -3.09 -2.85 11.45
C LEU A 149 -2.57 -2.27 10.14
N LEU A 150 -2.97 -1.04 9.79
CA LEU A 150 -2.49 -0.39 8.58
C LEU A 150 -1.00 -0.03 8.67
N GLU A 151 -0.55 0.50 9.81
CA GLU A 151 0.87 0.85 10.00
C GLU A 151 1.76 -0.39 9.95
N ASP A 152 1.34 -1.49 10.57
CA ASP A 152 2.10 -2.75 10.62
C ASP A 152 2.37 -3.37 9.23
N HIS A 153 1.53 -3.09 8.22
CA HIS A 153 1.60 -3.77 6.91
C HIS A 153 1.87 -2.84 5.72
N PHE A 154 1.53 -1.56 5.83
CA PHE A 154 1.61 -0.62 4.70
C PHE A 154 2.45 0.62 4.97
N GLU A 155 3.08 0.72 6.16
CA GLU A 155 3.93 1.85 6.55
C GLU A 155 3.22 3.20 6.30
N ILE A 156 1.96 3.29 6.73
CA ILE A 156 1.08 4.37 6.28
C ILE A 156 1.55 5.77 6.70
N SER A 157 2.41 5.85 7.72
CA SER A 157 3.12 7.06 8.12
C SER A 157 3.90 7.74 6.99
N LEU A 158 4.26 7.02 5.92
CA LEU A 158 4.90 7.60 4.74
C LEU A 158 3.94 8.46 3.88
N PHE A 159 2.64 8.15 3.89
CA PHE A 159 1.62 8.90 3.14
C PHE A 159 1.25 10.24 3.79
N ASP A 160 1.42 10.35 5.11
CA ASP A 160 1.09 11.55 5.90
C ASP A 160 2.25 12.57 5.94
N SER A 161 3.15 12.57 4.96
CA SER A 161 4.34 13.44 4.89
C SER A 161 4.04 14.96 4.89
N HIS A 162 2.77 15.37 4.73
CA HIS A 162 2.33 16.76 4.96
C HIS A 162 1.88 17.07 6.40
N ARG A 163 1.91 16.10 7.31
CA ARG A 163 1.57 16.22 8.74
C ARG A 163 2.61 15.52 9.60
N LEU A 164 3.77 16.17 9.70
CA LEU A 164 4.76 16.02 10.78
C LEU A 164 5.23 14.59 11.05
N LEU A 165 6.38 14.22 10.46
CA LEU A 165 7.19 13.11 10.96
C LEU A 165 7.45 13.30 12.47
N PRO A 166 7.14 12.32 13.33
CA PRO A 166 7.70 12.27 14.67
C PRO A 166 9.23 12.23 14.54
N LYS A 167 9.92 13.03 15.37
CA LYS A 167 11.38 13.25 15.37
C LYS A 167 12.26 11.98 15.34
N LYS A 168 11.68 10.79 15.51
CA LYS A 168 12.35 9.49 15.58
C LYS A 168 12.83 8.94 14.23
N TYR A 169 12.32 9.43 13.10
CA TYR A 169 12.61 8.85 11.77
C TYR A 169 13.54 9.69 10.87
N HIS A 170 13.99 10.88 11.33
CA HIS A 170 14.86 11.76 10.53
C HIS A 170 16.23 11.18 10.19
N SER A 171 16.71 10.13 10.88
CA SER A 171 18.06 9.62 10.64
C SER A 171 18.16 8.67 9.43
N ASN A 172 17.05 8.13 8.93
CA ASN A 172 17.08 7.02 7.96
C ASN A 172 16.55 7.38 6.56
N LEU A 173 15.75 8.45 6.40
CA LEU A 173 15.18 8.85 5.11
C LEU A 173 16.24 9.36 4.11
N ILE A 174 17.36 9.90 4.60
CA ILE A 174 18.47 10.40 3.76
C ILE A 174 19.22 9.25 3.05
N LYS A 175 18.93 7.98 3.36
CA LYS A 175 19.58 6.82 2.73
C LYS A 175 18.82 6.20 1.56
N ILE A 176 17.55 6.56 1.32
CA ILE A 176 16.66 5.78 0.45
C ILE A 176 16.47 6.43 -0.94
N ILE A 177 16.74 7.73 -1.07
CA ILE A 177 16.74 8.39 -2.38
C ILE A 177 18.13 8.19 -3.01
N PRO A 178 18.25 7.62 -4.23
CA PRO A 178 19.52 7.50 -4.92
C PRO A 178 19.95 8.87 -5.47
N VAL A 179 20.25 9.80 -4.57
CA VAL A 179 20.88 11.07 -4.92
C VAL A 179 22.32 10.75 -5.32
N PRO A 180 22.81 11.21 -6.48
CA PRO A 180 24.21 11.05 -6.87
C PRO A 180 25.14 11.48 -5.73
N LYS A 181 26.19 10.70 -5.43
CA LYS A 181 27.08 10.93 -4.27
C LYS A 181 27.67 12.34 -4.23
N GLU A 182 27.81 12.97 -5.38
CA GLU A 182 28.26 14.36 -5.55
C GLU A 182 27.26 15.36 -4.95
N GLN A 183 25.96 15.19 -5.19
CA GLN A 183 24.89 16.04 -4.65
C GLN A 183 24.64 15.80 -3.16
N ILE A 184 24.84 14.57 -2.65
CA ILE A 184 24.74 14.26 -1.21
C ILE A 184 25.73 15.10 -0.38
N ASN A 185 26.93 15.31 -0.91
CA ASN A 185 27.97 16.09 -0.21
C ASN A 185 27.68 17.59 -0.20
N GLU A 186 26.88 18.10 -1.15
CA GLU A 186 26.43 19.49 -1.16
C GLU A 186 25.23 19.69 -0.24
N ILE A 187 24.26 18.78 -0.26
CA ILE A 187 23.08 18.84 0.62
C ILE A 187 23.47 18.77 2.10
N ARG A 188 24.51 18.00 2.45
CA ARG A 188 25.04 17.93 3.83
C ARG A 188 25.67 19.22 4.35
N LYS A 189 26.02 20.15 3.46
CA LYS A 189 26.60 21.46 3.82
C LYS A 189 25.55 22.55 3.98
N LEU A 190 24.30 22.29 3.58
CA LEU A 190 23.21 23.26 3.69
C LEU A 190 22.62 23.29 5.10
N PRO A 191 22.20 24.46 5.59
CA PRO A 191 21.44 24.57 6.82
C PRO A 191 20.09 23.85 6.69
N LYS A 192 19.56 23.31 7.79
CA LYS A 192 18.46 22.33 7.81
C LYS A 192 17.19 22.79 7.09
N ASP A 193 16.91 24.08 7.14
CA ASP A 193 15.80 24.77 6.49
C ASP A 193 15.93 24.81 4.95
N GLN A 194 17.14 24.71 4.40
CA GLN A 194 17.38 24.70 2.96
C GLN A 194 17.47 23.28 2.38
N VAL A 195 17.73 22.28 3.22
CA VAL A 195 17.73 20.85 2.83
C VAL A 195 16.34 20.39 2.40
N GLU A 196 15.31 20.78 3.14
CA GLU A 196 13.90 20.45 2.85
C GLU A 196 13.46 21.00 1.47
N ILE A 197 13.83 22.25 1.18
CA ILE A 197 13.47 22.95 -0.06
C ILE A 197 14.17 22.33 -1.28
N THR A 198 15.40 21.84 -1.11
CA THR A 198 16.19 21.27 -2.21
C THR A 198 15.66 19.90 -2.62
N ILE A 199 15.21 19.09 -1.65
CA ILE A 199 14.59 17.79 -1.92
C ILE A 199 13.26 17.97 -2.67
N ASP A 200 12.43 18.93 -2.26
CA ASP A 200 11.16 19.25 -2.92
C ASP A 200 11.33 19.71 -4.38
N ASN A 201 12.42 20.42 -4.69
CA ASN A 201 12.71 20.91 -6.04
C ASN A 201 13.23 19.79 -6.96
N ILE A 202 14.01 18.85 -6.43
CA ILE A 202 14.50 17.68 -7.19
C ILE A 202 13.32 16.80 -7.61
N ILE A 203 12.36 16.56 -6.71
CA ILE A 203 11.16 15.75 -6.98
C ILE A 203 10.23 16.41 -8.01
N LYS A 204 10.26 17.75 -8.12
CA LYS A 204 9.43 18.50 -9.09
C LYS A 204 10.07 18.71 -10.46
N SER A 205 11.35 18.33 -10.63
CA SER A 205 12.11 18.55 -11.87
C SER A 205 12.25 17.33 -12.78
N GLU A 206 11.66 16.19 -12.41
CA GLU A 206 11.47 15.00 -13.26
C GLU A 206 9.99 14.83 -13.63
#